data_AF-A0A061AEA0-F1
#
_entry.id   AF-A0A061AEA0-F1
#
_cell.length_a   1.000
_cell.length_b   1.000
_cell.length_c   1.000
_cell.angle_alpha   90.00
_cell.angle_beta   90.00
_cell.angle_gamma   90.00
#
_symmetry.space_group_name_H-M   'P 1'
#
loop_
_entity.id
_entity.type
_entity.pdbx_description
1 polymer ?
#
loop_
_entity_poly.entity_id
_entity_poly.type
_entity_poly.pdbx_seq_one_letter_code
_entity_poly.pdbx_strand_id
1 'polypeptide(L)'
;MTASVFFGCTFIAFGPAIALFLFTIARDPLRVIFLIAGAFFWLCSLLLSSLVWFITVQISNKESSSQQKGLLIFGVVLSVLLQETFRFGYYKLLK
;
A
#
# COMPACT_ATOMS: atom_id res chain seq x y z
N MET A 1 25.67 -8.39 15.27
CA MET A 1 24.76 -7.22 15.32
C MET A 1 23.66 -7.25 14.24
N THR A 2 23.79 -8.04 13.17
CA THR A 2 22.84 -8.04 12.05
C THR A 2 21.55 -8.84 12.33
N ALA A 3 21.64 -10.05 12.88
CA ALA A 3 20.47 -10.91 13.07
C ALA A 3 19.53 -10.39 14.17
N SER A 4 20.06 -9.96 15.32
CA SER A 4 19.24 -9.45 16.43
C SER A 4 18.45 -8.20 16.06
N VAL A 5 19.07 -7.27 15.32
CA VAL A 5 18.40 -6.06 14.82
C VAL A 5 17.35 -6.42 13.75
N PHE A 6 17.67 -7.34 12.85
CA PHE A 6 16.71 -7.83 11.85
C PHE A 6 15.44 -8.41 12.50
N PHE A 7 15.59 -9.32 13.47
CA PHE A 7 14.45 -9.90 14.17
C PHE A 7 13.71 -8.86 15.02
N GLY A 8 14.43 -7.94 15.67
CA GLY A 8 13.84 -6.82 16.40
C GLY A 8 12.93 -5.96 15.53
N CYS A 9 13.44 -5.47 14.39
CA CYS A 9 12.66 -4.67 13.46
C CYS A 9 11.49 -5.44 12.83
N THR A 10 11.70 -6.72 12.49
CA THR A 10 10.66 -7.58 11.90
C THR A 10 9.50 -7.80 12.86
N PHE A 11 9.77 -8.10 14.13
CA PHE A 11 8.72 -8.32 15.12
C PHE A 11 8.00 -7.02 15.51
N ILE A 12 8.68 -5.86 15.49
CA ILE A 12 8.02 -4.57 15.69
C ILE A 12 7.09 -4.25 14.52
N ALA A 13 7.54 -4.46 13.27
CA ALA A 13 6.75 -4.12 12.08
C ALA A 13 5.57 -5.10 11.85
N PHE A 14 5.81 -6.40 11.99
CA PHE A 14 4.84 -7.44 11.60
C PHE A 14 4.25 -8.24 12.76
N GLY A 15 4.75 -8.10 13.99
CA GLY A 15 4.27 -8.88 15.15
C GLY A 15 2.75 -8.81 15.35
N PRO A 16 2.15 -7.60 15.42
CA PRO A 16 0.69 -7.46 15.55
C PRO A 16 -0.07 -8.01 14.33
N ALA A 17 0.44 -7.77 13.11
CA ALA A 17 -0.19 -8.23 11.88
C ALA A 17 -0.21 -9.77 11.78
N ILE A 18 0.89 -10.42 12.14
CA ILE A 18 1.01 -11.89 12.20
C ILE A 18 0.08 -12.46 13.27
N ALA A 19 0.01 -11.83 14.45
CA ALA A 19 -0.90 -12.27 15.51
C ALA A 19 -2.37 -12.21 15.03
N LEU A 20 -2.80 -11.12 14.41
CA LEU A 20 -4.16 -11.02 13.84
C LEU A 20 -4.38 -12.06 12.75
N PHE A 21 -3.44 -12.25 11.85
CA PHE A 21 -3.56 -13.25 10.79
C PHE A 21 -3.75 -14.66 11.37
N LEU A 22 -2.87 -15.09 12.29
CA LEU A 22 -2.92 -16.43 12.89
C LEU A 22 -4.17 -16.67 13.73
N PHE A 23 -4.57 -15.70 14.56
CA PHE A 23 -5.68 -15.90 15.50
C PHE A 23 -7.06 -15.65 14.90
N THR A 24 -7.17 -14.80 13.87
CA THR A 24 -8.49 -14.38 13.33
C THR A 24 -8.74 -14.75 11.87
N ILE A 25 -7.72 -14.77 11.01
CA ILE A 25 -7.89 -14.94 9.56
C ILE A 25 -7.62 -16.38 9.13
N ALA A 26 -6.53 -16.98 9.60
CA ALA A 26 -6.07 -18.31 9.21
C ALA A 26 -7.03 -19.45 9.61
N ARG A 27 -8.00 -19.18 10.50
CA ARG A 27 -9.00 -20.17 10.92
C ARG A 27 -10.07 -20.46 9.87
N ASP A 28 -10.37 -19.48 9.00
CA ASP A 28 -11.40 -19.61 7.97
C ASP A 28 -10.80 -19.38 6.58
N PRO A 29 -10.79 -20.39 5.68
CA PRO A 29 -10.16 -20.26 4.36
C PRO A 29 -10.78 -19.15 3.50
N LEU A 30 -12.07 -18.87 3.71
CA LEU A 30 -12.78 -17.80 3.00
C LEU A 30 -12.24 -16.40 3.38
N ARG A 31 -11.84 -16.18 4.64
CA ARG A 31 -11.20 -14.92 5.06
C ARG A 31 -9.82 -14.74 4.45
N VAL A 32 -9.08 -15.84 4.25
CA VAL A 32 -7.78 -15.81 3.58
C VAL A 32 -7.95 -15.35 2.12
N ILE A 33 -8.94 -15.87 1.41
CA ILE A 33 -9.25 -15.45 0.04
C ILE A 33 -9.58 -13.95 -0.02
N PHE A 34 -10.40 -13.46 0.91
CA PHE A 34 -10.71 -12.04 1.01
C PHE A 34 -9.47 -11.18 1.31
N LEU A 35 -8.61 -11.59 2.24
CA LEU A 35 -7.36 -10.87 2.52
C LEU A 35 -6.47 -10.76 1.28
N ILE A 36 -6.32 -11.86 0.53
CA ILE A 36 -5.52 -11.87 -0.71
C ILE A 36 -6.14 -10.96 -1.77
N ALA A 37 -7.46 -11.00 -1.95
CA ALA A 37 -8.15 -10.11 -2.87
C ALA A 37 -7.97 -8.63 -2.47
N GLY A 38 -8.11 -8.29 -1.19
CA GLY A 38 -7.87 -6.93 -0.69
C GLY A 38 -6.44 -6.45 -0.93
N ALA A 39 -5.44 -7.31 -0.71
CA ALA A 39 -4.04 -7.02 -1.01
C ALA A 39 -3.82 -6.77 -2.52
N PHE A 40 -4.48 -7.54 -3.39
CA PHE A 40 -4.43 -7.33 -4.84
C PHE A 40 -5.01 -5.97 -5.25
N PHE A 41 -6.20 -5.59 -4.74
CA PHE A 41 -6.77 -4.27 -5.02
C PHE A 41 -5.87 -3.13 -4.51
N TRP A 42 -5.23 -3.30 -3.35
CA TRP A 42 -4.25 -2.33 -2.85
C TRP A 42 -3.04 -2.21 -3.81
N LEU A 43 -2.49 -3.32 -4.30
CA LEU A 43 -1.40 -3.29 -5.30
C LEU A 43 -1.83 -2.62 -6.61
N CYS A 44 -3.04 -2.88 -7.11
CA CYS A 44 -3.57 -2.20 -8.29
C CYS A 44 -3.69 -0.68 -8.08
N SER A 45 -4.15 -0.26 -6.89
CA SER A 45 -4.25 1.17 -6.55
C SER A 45 -2.88 1.87 -6.55
N LEU A 46 -1.86 1.20 -5.99
CA LEU A 46 -0.49 1.70 -6.01
C LEU A 46 0.11 1.71 -7.41
N LEU A 47 -0.18 0.69 -8.23
CA LEU A 47 0.27 0.63 -9.62
C LEU A 47 -0.25 1.85 -10.39
N LEU A 48 -1.55 2.13 -10.31
CA LEU A 48 -2.15 3.31 -10.95
C LEU A 48 -1.55 4.62 -10.41
N SER A 49 -1.38 4.73 -9.09
CA SER A 49 -0.76 5.91 -8.48
C SER A 49 0.69 6.12 -8.96
N SER A 50 1.45 5.03 -9.10
CA SER A 50 2.84 5.08 -9.57
C SER A 50 2.93 5.48 -11.04
N LEU A 51 1.98 5.04 -11.87
CA LEU A 51 1.89 5.44 -13.27
C LEU A 51 1.62 6.94 -13.41
N VAL A 52 0.67 7.47 -12.63
CA VAL A 52 0.37 8.92 -12.65
C VAL A 52 1.57 9.73 -12.17
N TRP A 53 2.23 9.30 -11.09
CA TRP A 53 3.45 9.96 -10.61
C TRP A 53 4.56 9.92 -11.68
N PHE A 54 4.77 8.77 -12.32
CA PHE A 54 5.79 8.61 -13.38
C PHE A 54 5.53 9.56 -14.55
N ILE A 55 4.30 9.62 -15.07
CA ILE A 55 3.92 10.54 -16.15
C ILE A 55 4.15 12.00 -15.73
N THR A 56 3.75 12.36 -14.51
CA THR A 56 3.89 13.72 -13.99
C THR A 56 5.37 14.13 -13.87
N VAL A 57 6.24 13.21 -13.45
CA VAL A 57 7.69 13.46 -13.36
C VAL A 57 8.34 13.60 -14.74
N GLN A 58 7.89 12.85 -15.75
CA GLN A 58 8.44 12.97 -17.11
C GLN A 58 8.04 14.30 -17.79
N ILE A 59 6.84 14.81 -17.49
CA ILE A 59 6.36 16.11 -18.01
C ILE A 59 7.01 17.29 -17.27
N SER A 60 7.37 17.13 -16.00
CA SER A 60 7.94 18.19 -15.18
C SER A 60 9.44 18.38 -15.42
N ASN A 61 9.91 19.64 -15.38
CA ASN A 61 11.34 19.95 -15.44
C ASN A 61 12.07 19.43 -14.19
N LYS A 62 13.13 18.64 -14.40
CA LYS A 62 13.93 18.01 -13.33
C LYS A 62 14.90 18.97 -12.62
N GLU A 63 15.05 20.20 -13.11
CA GLU A 63 16.04 21.16 -12.60
C GLU A 63 15.62 21.88 -11.31
N SER A 64 14.32 21.93 -10.98
CA SER A 64 13.85 22.60 -9.75
C SER A 64 13.54 21.59 -8.64
N SER A 65 14.41 21.54 -7.63
CA SER A 65 14.24 20.70 -6.43
C SER A 65 12.96 21.02 -5.63
N SER A 66 12.46 22.25 -5.71
CA SER A 66 11.20 22.66 -5.07
C SER A 66 9.98 22.06 -5.77
N GLN A 67 10.00 22.00 -7.11
CA GLN A 67 8.89 21.42 -7.88
C GLN A 67 8.81 19.90 -7.69
N GLN A 68 9.95 19.20 -7.61
CA GLN A 68 9.96 17.76 -7.33
C GLN A 68 9.37 17.41 -5.96
N LYS A 69 9.65 18.22 -4.92
CA LYS A 69 9.03 18.03 -3.60
C LYS A 69 7.51 18.20 -3.67
N GLY A 70 7.02 19.20 -4.41
CA GLY A 70 5.59 19.39 -4.66
C GLY A 70 4.95 18.20 -5.38
N LEU A 71 5.61 17.67 -6.41
CA LEU A 71 5.16 16.47 -7.15
C LEU A 71 5.12 15.21 -6.28
N LEU A 72 6.07 15.04 -5.35
CA LEU A 72 6.06 13.92 -4.40
C LEU A 72 4.86 14.02 -3.45
N ILE A 73 4.60 15.21 -2.90
CA ILE A 73 3.44 15.43 -2.01
C ILE A 73 2.15 15.15 -2.78
N PHE A 74 2.02 15.66 -4.00
CA PHE A 74 0.87 15.39 -4.86
C PHE A 74 0.71 13.88 -5.15
N GLY A 75 1.80 13.17 -5.47
CA GLY A 75 1.78 11.74 -5.71
C GLY A 75 1.32 10.94 -4.48
N VAL A 76 1.77 11.31 -3.28
CA VAL A 76 1.31 10.67 -2.03
C VAL A 76 -0.17 10.93 -1.78
N VAL A 77 -0.64 12.17 -1.93
CA VAL A 77 -2.07 12.51 -1.76
C VAL A 77 -2.94 11.73 -2.75
N LEU A 78 -2.53 11.68 -4.02
CA LEU A 78 -3.22 10.89 -5.04
C LEU A 78 -3.24 9.40 -4.69
N SER A 79 -2.13 8.87 -4.17
CA SER A 79 -2.05 7.46 -3.76
C SER A 79 -3.05 7.11 -2.66
N VAL A 80 -3.26 8.01 -1.69
CA VAL A 80 -4.23 7.83 -0.61
C VAL A 80 -5.67 7.88 -1.15
N LEU A 81 -5.98 8.81 -2.05
CA LEU A 81 -7.30 8.91 -2.68
C LEU A 81 -7.63 7.67 -3.52
N LEU A 82 -6.66 7.15 -4.29
CA LEU A 82 -6.80 5.92 -5.06
C LEU A 82 -6.97 4.71 -4.13
N GLN A 83 -6.19 4.60 -3.05
CA GLN A 83 -6.34 3.52 -2.07
C GLN A 83 -7.73 3.50 -1.44
N GLU A 84 -8.30 4.66 -1.10
CA GLU A 84 -9.66 4.73 -0.54
C GLU A 84 -10.74 4.40 -1.58
N THR A 85 -10.55 4.82 -2.83
CA THR A 85 -11.45 4.47 -3.94
C THR A 85 -11.48 2.96 -4.19
N PHE A 86 -10.31 2.32 -4.18
CA PHE A 86 -10.19 0.87 -4.32
C PHE A 86 -10.77 0.12 -3.11
N ARG A 87 -10.61 0.66 -1.90
CA ARG A 87 -11.27 0.13 -0.69
C ARG A 87 -12.79 0.16 -0.81
N PHE A 88 -13.35 1.27 -1.28
CA PHE A 88 -14.79 1.36 -1.53
C PHE A 88 -15.25 0.39 -2.62
N GLY A 89 -14.49 0.28 -3.71
CA GLY A 89 -14.74 -0.70 -4.78
C GLY A 89 -14.73 -2.14 -4.26
N TYR A 90 -13.76 -2.47 -3.40
CA TYR A 90 -13.68 -3.77 -2.75
C TYR A 90 -14.86 -4.04 -1.81
N TYR A 91 -15.28 -3.06 -1.01
CA TYR A 91 -16.48 -3.17 -0.18
C TYR A 91 -17.73 -3.44 -1.02
N LYS A 92 -17.88 -2.75 -2.15
CA LYS A 92 -19.00 -2.95 -3.07
C LYS A 92 -18.96 -4.32 -3.77
N LEU A 93 -17.79 -4.91 -3.96
CA LEU A 93 -17.64 -6.25 -4.54
C LEU A 93 -18.02 -7.36 -3.54
N LEU A 94 -17.79 -7.12 -2.24
CA LEU A 94 -18.12 -8.06 -1.18
C LEU A 94 -19.58 -7.96 -0.69
N LYS A 95 -20.25 -6.82 -0.94
CA LYS A 95 -21.64 -6.54 -0.59
C LYS A 95 -22.57 -7.05 -1.68
#